data_AF-A0A7J8RV83-F1
#
_entry.id   AF-A0A7J8RV83-F1
#
_cell.length_a   1.000
_cell.length_b   1.000
_cell.length_c   1.000
_cell.angle_alpha   90.00
_cell.angle_beta   90.00
_cell.angle_gamma   90.00
#
_symmetry.space_group_name_H-M   'P 1'
#
loop_
_entity.id
_entity.type
_entity.pdbx_description
1 polymer ?
#
loop_
_entity_poly.entity_id
_entity_poly.type
_entity_poly.pdbx_seq_one_letter_code
_entity_poly.pdbx_strand_id
1 'polypeptide(L)'
;MSGKIPLSTQLQSFLVESYMGNVGLCGLPLNAICPEDEKQQDGGVEHSNLDDKKLYKGSGFYVSLIISFTLRFWGLCWTLLFSWPGKPASFRFFDNMVDWLSLTMALIAAKVKRRLTS
;
A
#
# COMPACT_ATOMS: atom_id res chain seq x y z
N MET A 1 -9.34 8.06 -37.82
CA MET A 1 -10.51 7.28 -37.37
C MET A 1 -10.80 7.68 -35.94
N SER A 2 -12.00 8.20 -35.66
CA SER A 2 -12.41 8.61 -34.32
C SER A 2 -13.92 8.37 -34.20
N GLY A 3 -14.37 7.88 -33.04
CA GLY A 3 -15.75 7.49 -32.80
C GLY A 3 -15.91 6.52 -31.65
N LYS A 4 -17.15 6.35 -31.19
CA LYS A 4 -17.50 5.39 -30.14
C LYS A 4 -17.44 3.96 -30.67
N ILE A 5 -16.84 3.05 -29.90
CA ILE A 5 -16.84 1.63 -30.25
C ILE A 5 -18.28 1.10 -30.12
N PRO A 6 -18.88 0.53 -31.18
CA PRO A 6 -20.23 -0.01 -31.07
C PRO A 6 -20.25 -1.21 -30.13
N LEU A 7 -21.27 -1.24 -29.27
CA LEU A 7 -21.45 -2.27 -28.26
C LEU A 7 -21.90 -3.57 -28.94
N SER A 8 -20.95 -4.42 -29.31
CA SER A 8 -21.21 -5.76 -29.84
C SER A 8 -20.38 -6.78 -29.08
N THR A 9 -20.95 -7.95 -28.80
CA THR A 9 -20.30 -9.06 -28.07
C THR A 9 -18.99 -9.49 -28.73
N GLN A 10 -18.88 -9.36 -30.06
CA GLN A 10 -17.66 -9.66 -30.78
C GLN A 10 -16.54 -8.64 -30.50
N LEU A 11 -16.87 -7.35 -30.40
CA LEU A 11 -15.88 -6.28 -30.20
C LEU A 11 -15.40 -6.19 -28.75
N GLN A 12 -16.25 -6.52 -27.79
CA GLN A 12 -15.86 -6.59 -26.37
C GLN A 12 -14.94 -7.77 -26.05
N SER A 13 -14.89 -8.79 -26.93
CA SER A 13 -14.01 -9.95 -26.75
C SER A 13 -12.55 -9.65 -27.15
N PHE A 14 -12.29 -8.54 -27.84
CA PHE A 14 -10.93 -8.13 -28.20
C PHE A 14 -10.24 -7.43 -27.03
N LEU A 15 -8.94 -7.72 -26.87
CA LEU A 15 -8.10 -7.09 -25.86
C LEU A 15 -7.87 -5.61 -26.19
N VAL A 16 -7.66 -4.80 -25.17
CA VAL A 16 -7.37 -3.35 -25.27
C VAL A 16 -6.20 -3.07 -26.22
N GLU A 17 -5.23 -3.99 -26.30
CA GLU A 17 -4.06 -3.90 -27.19
C GLU A 17 -4.43 -3.92 -28.68
N SER A 18 -5.56 -4.52 -29.07
CA SER A 18 -6.04 -4.49 -30.47
C SER A 18 -6.47 -3.10 -30.93
N TYR A 19 -6.65 -2.16 -29.98
CA TYR A 19 -7.06 -0.78 -30.23
C TYR A 19 -5.91 0.22 -30.04
N MET A 20 -4.71 -0.26 -29.68
CA MET A 20 -3.53 0.58 -29.47
C MET A 20 -3.09 1.23 -30.79
N GLY A 21 -3.06 2.56 -30.82
CA GLY A 21 -2.76 3.36 -32.02
C GLY A 21 -3.96 4.14 -32.58
N ASN A 22 -5.17 3.89 -32.10
CA ASN A 22 -6.38 4.62 -32.48
C ASN A 22 -6.77 5.67 -31.42
N VAL A 23 -6.09 6.82 -31.44
CA VAL A 23 -6.21 7.88 -30.42
C VAL A 23 -7.63 8.50 -30.32
N GLY A 24 -8.47 8.31 -31.33
CA GLY A 24 -9.82 8.86 -31.38
C GLY A 24 -10.95 7.93 -30.95
N LEU A 25 -10.67 6.73 -30.45
CA LEU A 25 -11.69 5.77 -29.99
C LEU A 25 -12.03 5.97 -28.50
N CYS A 26 -13.31 5.84 -28.16
CA CYS A 26 -13.81 5.89 -26.79
C CYS A 26 -14.92 4.83 -26.56
N GLY A 27 -15.17 4.47 -25.30
CA GLY A 27 -16.09 3.41 -24.88
C GLY A 27 -15.42 2.04 -24.62
N LEU A 28 -16.13 1.16 -23.90
CA LEU A 28 -15.65 -0.20 -23.57
C LEU A 28 -15.26 -0.99 -24.83
N PRO A 29 -14.18 -1.80 -24.81
CA PRO A 29 -13.32 -2.15 -23.67
C PRO A 29 -12.22 -1.11 -23.33
N LEU A 30 -12.18 0.02 -24.04
CA LEU A 30 -11.23 1.11 -23.78
C LEU A 30 -11.69 1.94 -22.57
N ASN A 31 -10.77 2.25 -21.66
CA ASN A 31 -11.05 3.08 -20.47
C ASN A 31 -11.15 4.60 -20.78
N ALA A 32 -11.43 4.94 -22.05
CA ALA A 32 -11.62 6.32 -22.52
C ALA A 32 -13.12 6.62 -22.57
N ILE A 33 -13.58 7.57 -21.77
CA ILE A 33 -14.99 7.96 -21.69
C ILE A 33 -15.32 8.87 -22.88
N CYS A 34 -16.44 8.62 -23.56
CA CYS A 34 -16.91 9.51 -24.62
C CYS A 34 -17.60 10.73 -24.00
N PRO A 35 -17.45 11.95 -24.56
CA PRO A 35 -18.05 13.17 -24.02
C PRO A 35 -19.60 13.13 -23.98
N GLU A 36 -20.22 12.23 -24.75
CA GLU A 36 -21.68 12.02 -24.73
C GLU A 36 -22.14 11.25 -23.48
N ASP A 37 -21.28 10.38 -22.92
CA ASP A 37 -21.56 9.62 -21.70
C ASP A 37 -21.33 10.45 -20.42
N GLU A 38 -20.51 11.52 -20.49
CA GLU A 38 -20.30 12.46 -19.38
C GLU A 38 -21.57 13.26 -19.03
N LYS A 39 -22.42 13.57 -20.03
CA LYS A 39 -23.65 14.35 -19.81
C LYS A 39 -24.76 13.58 -19.11
N GLN A 40 -24.67 12.25 -19.05
CA GLN A 40 -25.64 11.39 -18.34
C GLN A 40 -25.21 11.02 -16.92
N GLN A 41 -23.98 11.37 -16.51
CA GLN A 41 -23.43 11.07 -15.18
C GLN A 41 -23.57 12.22 -14.17
N ASP A 42 -24.43 13.21 -14.42
CA ASP A 42 -24.83 14.21 -13.40
C ASP A 42 -25.85 13.66 -12.38
N GLY A 43 -25.86 12.34 -12.19
CA GLY A 43 -26.87 11.59 -11.45
C GLY A 43 -26.27 10.47 -10.60
N GLY A 44 -25.29 10.80 -9.76
CA GLY A 44 -25.01 10.05 -8.53
C GLY A 44 -23.91 8.99 -8.56
N VAL A 45 -23.02 9.15 -7.56
CA VAL A 45 -22.22 8.14 -6.82
C VAL A 45 -20.74 7.94 -7.22
N GLU A 46 -19.89 8.41 -6.29
CA GLU A 46 -18.49 8.08 -5.93
C GLU A 46 -17.38 8.25 -6.99
N HIS A 47 -16.59 9.32 -6.94
CA HIS A 47 -15.53 9.70 -5.97
C HIS A 47 -14.37 8.69 -5.83
N SER A 48 -13.17 9.24 -6.11
CA SER A 48 -11.81 8.78 -5.79
C SER A 48 -11.30 7.51 -6.45
N ASN A 49 -10.26 7.63 -7.30
CA ASN A 49 -9.17 6.64 -7.45
C ASN A 49 -8.05 7.12 -8.39
N LEU A 50 -7.72 8.42 -8.39
CA LEU A 50 -6.63 8.96 -9.20
C LEU A 50 -5.74 9.93 -8.42
N ASP A 51 -5.37 9.55 -7.20
CA ASP A 51 -4.14 10.07 -6.55
C ASP A 51 -3.40 9.04 -5.67
N ASP A 52 -3.82 7.78 -5.66
CA ASP A 52 -3.24 6.77 -4.75
C ASP A 52 -1.99 6.07 -5.29
N LYS A 53 -1.69 6.15 -6.60
CA LYS A 53 -0.64 5.30 -7.21
C LYS A 53 0.78 5.78 -6.96
N LYS A 54 1.00 7.02 -6.51
CA LYS A 54 2.31 7.50 -6.05
C LYS A 54 2.54 7.31 -4.55
N LEU A 55 1.48 7.28 -3.74
CA LEU A 55 1.57 7.02 -2.30
C LEU A 55 1.62 5.50 -1.99
N TYR A 56 0.92 4.68 -2.77
CA TYR A 56 0.82 3.23 -2.60
C TYR A 56 2.14 2.48 -2.84
N LYS A 57 3.06 3.07 -3.62
CA LYS A 57 4.36 2.46 -3.90
C LYS A 57 5.29 2.43 -2.67
N GLY A 58 5.12 3.37 -1.73
CA GLY A 58 5.86 3.40 -0.47
C GLY A 58 5.16 2.65 0.67
N SER A 59 3.83 2.77 0.76
CA SER A 59 3.07 2.17 1.86
C SER A 59 2.98 0.64 1.78
N GLY A 60 2.72 0.07 0.60
CA GLY A 60 2.63 -1.38 0.42
C GLY A 60 3.95 -2.10 0.69
N PHE A 61 5.07 -1.49 0.27
CA PHE A 61 6.41 -2.01 0.54
C PHE A 61 6.74 -1.96 2.03
N TYR A 62 6.44 -0.86 2.72
CA TYR A 62 6.67 -0.72 4.16
C TYR A 62 5.81 -1.70 4.98
N VAL A 63 4.54 -1.87 4.62
CA VAL A 63 3.64 -2.86 5.24
C VAL A 63 4.19 -4.27 5.04
N SER A 64 4.69 -4.60 3.85
CA SER A 64 5.29 -5.91 3.56
C SER A 64 6.57 -6.16 4.38
N LEU A 65 7.40 -5.13 4.58
CA LEU A 65 8.58 -5.20 5.44
C LEU A 65 8.22 -5.46 6.90
N ILE A 66 7.23 -4.73 7.44
CA ILE A 66 6.76 -4.94 8.81
C ILE A 66 6.21 -6.37 8.98
N ILE A 67 5.33 -6.82 8.07
CA ILE A 67 4.73 -8.15 8.15
C ILE A 67 5.82 -9.24 8.09
N SER A 68 6.76 -9.12 7.15
CA SER A 68 7.86 -10.08 7.02
C SER A 68 8.77 -10.11 8.25
N PHE A 69 9.05 -8.94 8.83
CA PHE A 69 9.82 -8.83 10.07
C PHE A 69 9.08 -9.46 11.24
N THR A 70 7.81 -9.12 11.44
CA THR A 70 6.99 -9.65 12.55
C THR A 70 6.85 -11.17 12.46
N LEU A 71 6.54 -11.75 11.30
CA LEU A 71 6.40 -13.20 11.16
C LEU A 71 7.71 -13.95 11.47
N ARG A 72 8.84 -13.46 10.95
CA ARG A 72 10.16 -14.04 11.19
C ARG A 72 10.58 -13.90 12.65
N PHE A 73 10.36 -12.73 13.22
CA PHE A 73 10.68 -12.44 14.61
C PHE A 73 9.81 -13.25 15.56
N TRP A 74 8.50 -13.37 15.32
CA TRP A 74 7.62 -14.19 16.13
C TRP A 74 7.98 -15.66 16.05
N GLY A 75 8.31 -16.18 14.85
CA GLY A 75 8.78 -17.56 14.71
C GLY A 75 10.07 -17.82 15.50
N LEU A 76 11.02 -16.87 15.47
CA LEU A 76 12.25 -16.97 16.25
C LEU A 76 11.96 -16.86 17.77
N CYS A 77 11.14 -15.91 18.19
CA CYS A 77 10.76 -15.77 19.60
C CYS A 77 9.99 -16.98 20.12
N TRP A 78 9.08 -17.53 19.31
CA TRP A 78 8.25 -18.69 19.66
C TRP A 78 9.10 -19.95 19.79
N THR A 79 10.01 -20.19 18.85
CA THR A 79 10.96 -21.32 18.95
C THR A 79 11.90 -21.14 20.13
N LEU A 80 12.48 -19.96 20.37
CA LEU A 80 13.29 -19.73 21.57
C LEU A 80 12.52 -19.91 22.88
N LEU A 81 11.24 -19.50 22.93
CA LEU A 81 10.40 -19.60 24.12
C LEU A 81 9.95 -21.04 24.39
N PHE A 82 9.63 -21.80 23.35
CA PHE A 82 9.14 -23.17 23.45
C PHE A 82 10.27 -24.20 23.55
N SER A 83 11.41 -23.96 22.90
CA SER A 83 12.54 -24.89 22.87
C SER A 83 13.39 -24.86 24.14
N TRP A 84 13.17 -23.93 25.08
CA TRP A 84 14.00 -23.82 26.27
C TRP A 84 13.21 -23.98 27.58
N PRO A 85 12.92 -25.22 28.02
CA PRO A 85 12.38 -25.44 29.34
C PRO A 85 13.49 -25.21 30.38
N GLY A 86 13.51 -24.03 31.01
CA GLY A 86 14.06 -23.89 32.36
C GLY A 86 15.25 -22.96 32.62
N LYS A 87 15.46 -21.84 31.91
CA LYS A 87 16.31 -20.75 32.45
C LYS A 87 15.74 -19.34 32.17
N PRO A 88 15.72 -18.43 33.17
CA PRO A 88 15.27 -17.04 33.01
C PRO A 88 16.25 -16.16 32.18
N ALA A 89 17.31 -16.75 31.62
CA ALA A 89 18.35 -16.01 30.91
C ALA A 89 17.94 -15.54 29.51
N SER A 90 16.88 -16.11 28.92
CA SER A 90 16.44 -15.78 27.56
C SER A 90 15.66 -14.45 27.48
N PHE A 91 14.89 -14.10 28.52
CA PHE A 91 14.13 -12.85 28.55
C PHE A 91 15.04 -11.63 28.76
N ARG A 92 16.18 -11.82 29.41
CA ARG A 92 17.19 -10.78 29.64
C ARG A 92 17.69 -10.11 28.36
N PHE A 93 17.71 -10.83 27.23
CA PHE A 93 18.07 -10.21 25.96
C PHE A 93 17.02 -9.19 25.50
N PHE A 94 15.73 -9.51 25.65
CA PHE A 94 14.64 -8.58 25.37
C PHE A 94 14.63 -7.42 26.36
N ASP A 95 14.78 -7.69 27.66
CA ASP A 95 14.83 -6.64 28.69
C ASP A 95 15.96 -5.64 28.40
N ASN A 96 17.16 -6.13 28.08
CA ASN A 96 18.29 -5.26 27.77
C ASN A 96 18.08 -4.44 26.49
N MET A 97 17.44 -5.01 25.47
CA MET A 97 17.10 -4.26 24.25
C MET A 97 16.03 -3.20 24.52
N VAL A 98 15.00 -3.53 25.30
CA VAL A 98 13.90 -2.61 25.67
C VAL A 98 14.44 -1.46 26.51
N ASP A 99 15.33 -1.73 27.47
CA ASP A 99 15.96 -0.70 28.30
C ASP A 99 16.80 0.26 27.45
N TRP A 100 17.65 -0.28 26.57
CA TRP A 100 18.45 0.54 25.65
C TRP A 100 17.59 1.39 24.70
N LEU A 101 16.51 0.81 24.14
CA LEU A 101 15.57 1.53 23.28
C LEU A 101 14.85 2.63 24.05
N SER A 102 14.44 2.36 25.29
CA SER A 102 13.75 3.32 26.15
C SER A 102 14.66 4.49 26.54
N LEU A 103 15.92 4.22 26.86
CA LEU A 103 16.93 5.25 27.17
C LEU A 103 17.24 6.13 25.96
N THR A 104 17.45 5.52 24.79
CA THR A 104 17.69 6.27 23.55
C THR A 104 16.49 7.15 23.17
N MET A 105 15.27 6.62 23.29
CA MET A 105 14.03 7.38 23.10
C MET A 105 13.89 8.54 24.10
N ALA A 106 14.16 8.32 25.38
CA ALA A 106 14.13 9.36 26.40
C ALA A 106 15.16 10.47 26.13
N LEU A 107 16.37 10.11 25.68
CA LEU A 107 17.41 11.08 25.31
C LEU A 107 17.02 11.90 24.07
N ILE A 108 16.41 11.26 23.07
CA ILE A 108 15.89 11.95 21.88
C ILE A 108 14.76 12.90 22.29
N ALA A 109 13.79 12.42 23.06
CA ALA A 109 12.68 13.23 23.55
C ALA A 109 13.17 14.44 24.38
N ALA A 110 14.16 14.25 25.24
CA ALA A 110 14.77 15.33 26.01
C ALA A 110 15.49 16.35 25.12
N LYS A 111 16.22 15.90 24.09
CA LYS A 111 16.84 16.79 23.08
C LYS A 111 15.79 17.56 22.29
N VAL A 112 14.73 16.89 21.84
CA VAL A 112 13.61 17.52 21.11
C VAL A 112 12.92 18.56 21.97
N LYS A 113 12.61 18.25 23.24
CA LYS A 113 12.02 19.19 24.18
C LYS A 113 12.88 20.44 24.37
N ARG A 114 14.21 20.28 24.52
CA ARG A 114 15.14 21.42 24.63
C ARG A 114 15.17 22.28 23.38
N ARG A 115 15.06 21.69 22.18
CA ARG A 115 14.96 22.43 20.91
C ARG A 115 13.64 23.18 20.75
N LEU A 116 12.55 22.65 21.31
CA LEU A 116 11.22 23.27 21.25
C LEU A 116 11.01 24.39 22.27
N THR A 117 11.84 24.43 23.33
CA THR A 117 11.75 25.44 24.41
C THR A 117 12.88 26.49 24.32
N SER A 118 13.70 26.42 23.26
CA SER A 118 14.74 27.40 22.93
C SER A 118 14.31 28.24 21.74
#